data_AF-A0A8J1TM69-F1
#
_entry.id   AF-A0A8J1TM69-F1
#
_cell.length_a   1.000
_cell.length_b   1.000
_cell.length_c   1.000
_cell.angle_alpha   90.00
_cell.angle_beta   90.00
_cell.angle_gamma   90.00
#
_symmetry.space_group_name_H-M   'P 1'
#
loop_
_entity.id
_entity.type
_entity.pdbx_description
1 polymer ?
#
loop_
_entity_poly.entity_id
_entity_poly.type
_entity_poly.pdbx_seq_one_letter_code
_entity_poly.pdbx_strand_id
1 'polypeptide(L)'
;MTFLLLAALCLGLVYNVSAHPGGNLEREEVEVDKGFAQRETPVLPPPAVRQKRSSCSDLPDDIPNEAWQNIMVDEHNTRRLNEASEQGSSNENKLTYNQELAKLSQLRANKCIWDHGDYTFCNGTSVGQNMYYIGRPGGSSIDSGIAMGAMKGWYNDEKPHYDLKTISCAQGKVCGHYTQVIWAVTEMVGCGAHICDKLYQYKDGVKVIYRDTPTYDYTLVICDYSPPGNYVGQKPFREGGVCSACKGDTGVSCYNDTLCAKCNHLEDENCECPNKVKCEKNGGTIDTTEENCVCNCGDDSKGGEACEIDCIDKPGDASSSCNYWKSSGYCAPGSVYSAFMQQNCKDTCACN
;
A
#
# COMPACT_ATOMS: atom_id res chain seq x y z
N MET A 1 21.71 31.48 65.58
CA MET A 1 21.38 30.04 65.65
C MET A 1 21.50 29.53 64.22
N THR A 2 22.68 29.25 63.62
CA THR A 2 23.60 28.09 63.83
C THR A 2 22.79 26.80 64.05
N PHE A 3 22.77 25.75 63.19
CA PHE A 3 23.78 24.94 62.47
C PHE A 3 23.16 24.44 61.12
N LEU A 4 23.82 24.19 59.97
CA LEU A 4 25.00 23.41 59.52
C LEU A 4 24.93 21.85 59.66
N LEU A 5 24.99 21.18 58.49
CA LEU A 5 25.41 19.79 58.16
C LEU A 5 24.50 18.63 58.67
N LEU A 6 24.43 17.43 58.08
CA LEU A 6 25.34 16.65 57.24
C LEU A 6 24.57 15.52 56.51
N ALA A 7 25.09 15.11 55.35
CA ALA A 7 24.73 13.87 54.66
C ALA A 7 25.29 12.62 55.37
N ALA A 8 24.66 11.45 55.18
CA ALA A 8 25.33 10.15 55.33
C ALA A 8 24.67 9.07 54.46
N LEU A 9 25.50 8.49 53.58
CA LEU A 9 25.30 7.24 52.88
C LEU A 9 25.24 6.06 53.86
N CYS A 10 24.51 5.00 53.51
CA CYS A 10 24.74 3.66 54.04
C CYS A 10 24.73 2.64 52.90
N LEU A 11 25.94 2.23 52.50
CA LEU A 11 26.22 0.94 51.87
C LEU A 11 26.30 -0.11 52.98
N GLY A 12 25.68 -1.27 52.77
CA GLY A 12 25.77 -2.40 53.69
C GLY A 12 25.37 -3.71 53.03
N LEU A 13 26.31 -4.33 52.33
CA LEU A 13 26.31 -5.78 52.07
C LEU A 13 26.56 -6.50 53.40
N VAL A 14 25.69 -7.43 53.78
CA VAL A 14 26.07 -8.54 54.66
C VAL A 14 25.42 -9.83 54.16
N TYR A 15 26.28 -10.79 53.84
CA TYR A 15 25.98 -12.18 53.56
C TYR A 15 25.31 -12.84 54.77
N ASN A 16 24.41 -13.80 54.52
CA ASN A 16 24.21 -14.90 55.46
C ASN A 16 23.90 -16.20 54.74
N VAL A 17 24.85 -17.12 54.84
CA VAL A 17 24.74 -18.55 54.53
C VAL A 17 24.60 -19.25 55.87
N SER A 18 23.61 -20.13 56.03
CA SER A 18 23.78 -21.30 56.90
C SER A 18 22.89 -22.44 56.45
N ALA A 19 23.54 -23.59 56.30
CA ALA A 19 23.06 -24.88 55.84
C ALA A 19 22.57 -25.78 56.99
N HIS A 20 21.86 -26.87 56.66
CA HIS A 20 21.94 -28.25 57.22
C HIS A 20 20.79 -29.14 56.65
N PRO A 21 20.85 -30.50 56.69
CA PRO A 21 21.70 -31.36 55.85
C PRO A 21 20.96 -32.61 55.27
N GLY A 22 21.62 -33.33 54.33
CA GLY A 22 21.51 -34.80 54.21
C GLY A 22 20.62 -35.39 53.10
N GLY A 23 21.25 -36.02 52.10
CA GLY A 23 20.61 -36.93 51.13
C GLY A 23 21.60 -37.39 50.05
N ASN A 24 21.97 -38.67 50.08
CA ASN A 24 23.04 -39.32 49.32
C ASN A 24 22.87 -39.27 47.79
N LEU A 25 23.99 -39.12 47.07
CA LEU A 25 24.15 -39.43 45.65
C LEU A 25 25.02 -40.69 45.52
N GLU A 26 24.44 -41.77 45.00
CA GLU A 26 25.20 -42.95 44.57
C GLU A 26 25.79 -42.73 43.17
N ARG A 27 27.03 -43.20 43.00
CA ARG A 27 27.79 -43.22 41.74
C ARG A 27 27.41 -44.45 40.93
N GLU A 28 27.14 -44.27 39.65
CA GLU A 28 27.41 -45.30 38.64
C GLU A 28 28.63 -44.86 37.82
N GLU A 29 29.63 -45.74 37.80
CA GLU A 29 30.82 -45.65 36.96
C GLU A 29 30.48 -46.16 35.56
N VAL A 30 30.83 -45.41 34.52
CA VAL A 30 30.83 -45.90 33.13
C VAL A 30 32.21 -45.64 32.53
N GLU A 31 32.81 -46.72 32.04
CA GLU A 31 34.12 -46.82 31.39
C GLU A 31 34.34 -45.78 30.28
N VAL A 32 35.56 -45.22 30.25
CA VAL A 32 36.03 -44.36 29.16
C VAL A 32 36.68 -45.25 28.09
N ASP A 33 35.92 -45.52 27.02
CA ASP A 33 36.48 -46.10 25.80
C ASP A 33 37.22 -45.03 24.99
N LYS A 34 38.45 -45.33 24.58
CA LYS A 34 39.32 -44.43 23.81
C LYS A 34 39.01 -44.57 22.32
N GLY A 35 37.93 -43.93 21.89
CA GLY A 35 37.58 -43.75 20.48
C GLY A 35 38.11 -42.42 19.92
N PHE A 36 38.91 -42.49 18.86
CA PHE A 36 39.51 -41.35 18.15
C PHE A 36 38.41 -40.54 17.43
N ALA A 37 37.90 -39.47 18.05
CA ALA A 37 36.88 -38.62 17.44
C ALA A 37 37.49 -37.64 16.42
N GLN A 38 37.12 -37.81 15.15
CA GLN A 38 37.33 -36.81 14.12
C GLN A 38 36.50 -35.56 14.45
N ARG A 39 37.09 -34.39 14.22
CA ARG A 39 36.52 -33.08 14.52
C ARG A 39 35.41 -32.79 13.50
N GLU A 40 34.16 -33.02 13.87
CA GLU A 40 33.03 -32.61 13.03
C GLU A 40 32.89 -31.08 13.05
N THR A 41 32.77 -30.51 11.85
CA THR A 41 32.50 -29.09 11.63
C THR A 41 31.12 -28.71 12.19
N PRO A 42 30.93 -27.50 12.75
CA PRO A 42 29.63 -27.08 13.27
C PRO A 42 28.58 -27.11 12.15
N VAL A 43 27.59 -28.00 12.27
CA VAL A 43 26.42 -27.99 11.40
C VAL A 43 25.58 -26.80 11.81
N LEU A 44 25.50 -25.80 10.91
CA LEU A 44 24.55 -24.69 11.05
C LEU A 44 23.14 -25.26 11.24
N PRO A 45 22.32 -24.72 12.15
CA PRO A 45 20.94 -25.15 12.28
C PRO A 45 20.27 -25.03 10.90
N PRO A 46 19.41 -25.99 10.52
CA PRO A 46 18.68 -25.88 9.27
C PRO A 46 18.00 -24.51 9.22
N PRO A 47 18.04 -23.81 8.08
CA PRO A 47 17.37 -22.53 7.96
C PRO A 47 15.94 -22.74 8.44
N ALA A 48 15.50 -21.89 9.39
CA ALA A 48 14.14 -21.90 9.87
C ALA A 48 13.24 -22.05 8.65
N VAL A 49 12.46 -23.14 8.60
CA VAL A 49 11.52 -23.37 7.50
C VAL A 49 10.69 -22.12 7.44
N ARG A 50 10.96 -21.28 6.43
CA ARG A 50 10.18 -20.09 6.15
C ARG A 50 8.81 -20.66 5.84
N GLN A 51 7.89 -20.61 6.82
CA GLN A 51 6.53 -21.02 6.59
C GLN A 51 6.12 -20.31 5.29
N LYS A 52 5.70 -21.08 4.29
CA LYS A 52 5.09 -20.55 3.07
C LYS A 52 4.07 -19.52 3.55
N ARG A 53 4.31 -18.22 3.34
CA ARG A 53 3.35 -17.18 3.73
C ARG A 53 2.09 -17.42 2.91
N SER A 54 1.07 -18.00 3.53
CA SER A 54 -0.23 -18.28 2.92
C SER A 54 -1.19 -17.07 2.98
N SER A 55 -0.69 -15.85 3.12
CA SER A 55 -1.52 -14.78 3.71
C SER A 55 -2.67 -14.26 2.85
N CYS A 56 -2.75 -14.62 1.56
CA CYS A 56 -3.80 -14.08 0.68
C CYS A 56 -4.82 -15.09 0.16
N SER A 57 -4.57 -16.40 0.29
CA SER A 57 -5.59 -17.41 0.01
C SER A 57 -6.58 -17.56 1.17
N ASP A 58 -6.20 -17.13 2.38
CA ASP A 58 -6.93 -17.39 3.63
C ASP A 58 -7.51 -16.09 4.23
N LEU A 59 -7.70 -15.06 3.39
CA LEU A 59 -8.23 -13.77 3.83
C LEU A 59 -9.72 -13.88 4.19
N PRO A 60 -10.15 -13.28 5.33
CA PRO A 60 -11.53 -13.34 5.74
C PRO A 60 -12.44 -12.55 4.79
N ASP A 61 -13.62 -13.09 4.48
CA ASP A 61 -14.65 -12.38 3.70
C ASP A 61 -15.59 -11.55 4.58
N ASP A 62 -15.59 -11.77 5.90
CA ASP A 62 -16.42 -11.04 6.87
C ASP A 62 -15.82 -9.66 7.19
N ILE A 63 -15.90 -8.77 6.22
CA ILE A 63 -15.48 -7.37 6.30
C ILE A 63 -16.69 -6.45 6.54
N PRO A 64 -16.51 -5.21 7.06
CA PRO A 64 -17.61 -4.27 7.24
C PRO A 64 -18.38 -4.03 5.94
N ASN A 65 -19.68 -3.74 6.03
CA ASN A 65 -20.53 -3.57 4.84
C ASN A 65 -20.13 -2.36 3.98
N GLU A 66 -20.57 -2.35 2.73
CA GLU A 66 -20.25 -1.32 1.73
C GLU A 66 -20.53 0.11 2.20
N ALA A 67 -21.65 0.36 2.89
CA ALA A 67 -21.97 1.69 3.41
C ALA A 67 -20.92 2.18 4.42
N TRP A 68 -20.40 1.29 5.27
CA TRP A 68 -19.33 1.59 6.20
C TRP A 68 -17.99 1.83 5.47
N GLN A 69 -17.69 1.00 4.46
CA GLN A 69 -16.49 1.14 3.62
C GLN A 69 -16.46 2.49 2.89
N ASN A 70 -17.60 2.90 2.33
CA ASN A 70 -17.76 4.18 1.63
C ASN A 70 -17.48 5.36 2.55
N ILE A 71 -18.03 5.35 3.79
CA ILE A 71 -17.72 6.39 4.78
C ILE A 71 -16.20 6.49 5.02
N MET A 72 -15.51 5.37 5.16
CA MET A 72 -14.07 5.41 5.40
C MET A 72 -13.33 6.08 4.25
N VAL A 73 -13.52 5.63 3.00
CA VAL A 73 -12.81 6.23 1.86
C VAL A 73 -13.23 7.68 1.59
N ASP A 74 -14.50 8.01 1.73
CA ASP A 74 -15.03 9.36 1.51
C ASP A 74 -14.50 10.35 2.54
N GLU A 75 -14.44 9.95 3.81
CA GLU A 75 -13.86 10.79 4.85
C GLU A 75 -12.35 10.98 4.65
N HIS A 76 -11.61 9.94 4.24
CA HIS A 76 -10.19 10.10 3.87
C HIS A 76 -10.02 11.13 2.75
N ASN A 77 -10.79 11.00 1.66
CA ASN A 77 -10.72 11.91 0.53
C ASN A 77 -11.15 13.34 0.90
N THR A 78 -12.14 13.49 1.77
CA THR A 78 -12.55 14.80 2.32
C THR A 78 -11.39 15.47 3.07
N ARG A 79 -10.64 14.72 3.88
CA ARG A 79 -9.50 15.26 4.64
C ARG A 79 -8.33 15.62 3.73
N ARG A 80 -8.06 14.78 2.74
CA ARG A 80 -7.04 15.02 1.71
C ARG A 80 -7.35 16.28 0.89
N LEU A 81 -8.61 16.48 0.54
CA LEU A 81 -9.08 17.71 -0.10
C LEU A 81 -8.87 18.95 0.78
N ASN A 82 -9.17 18.84 2.08
CA ASN A 82 -8.92 19.93 3.02
C ASN A 82 -7.43 20.28 3.07
N GLU A 83 -6.52 19.30 3.10
CA GLU A 83 -5.08 19.59 3.06
C GLU A 83 -4.60 20.18 1.73
N ALA A 84 -5.12 19.69 0.60
CA ALA A 84 -4.85 20.28 -0.70
C ALA A 84 -5.20 21.77 -0.72
N SER A 85 -6.37 22.13 -0.19
CA SER A 85 -6.89 23.50 -0.19
C SER A 85 -6.25 24.40 0.89
N GLU A 86 -6.06 23.89 2.10
CA GLU A 86 -5.63 24.67 3.27
C GLU A 86 -4.11 24.76 3.41
N GLN A 87 -3.38 23.70 3.05
CA GLN A 87 -1.92 23.61 3.21
C GLN A 87 -1.16 23.60 1.87
N GLY A 88 -1.89 23.63 0.74
CA GLY A 88 -1.29 23.61 -0.58
C GLY A 88 -0.65 22.27 -0.92
N SER A 89 -1.34 21.15 -0.68
CA SER A 89 -0.89 19.86 -1.22
C SER A 89 -1.14 19.81 -2.74
N SER A 90 -0.06 19.72 -3.51
CA SER A 90 -0.10 19.81 -4.98
C SER A 90 -0.23 18.49 -5.71
N ASN A 91 -0.03 17.36 -5.02
CA ASN A 91 0.06 16.02 -5.60
C ASN A 91 -0.79 14.99 -4.85
N GLU A 92 -1.83 15.44 -4.15
CA GLU A 92 -2.67 14.60 -3.29
C GLU A 92 -3.52 13.63 -4.12
N ASN A 93 -3.22 12.34 -4.05
CA ASN A 93 -4.02 11.34 -4.78
C ASN A 93 -5.42 11.17 -4.15
N LYS A 94 -6.46 11.00 -4.97
CA LYS A 94 -7.76 10.48 -4.51
C LYS A 94 -7.59 9.01 -4.17
N LEU A 95 -7.94 8.63 -2.94
CA LEU A 95 -7.92 7.24 -2.52
C LEU A 95 -9.10 6.47 -3.10
N THR A 96 -8.84 5.23 -3.51
CA THR A 96 -9.87 4.23 -3.81
C THR A 96 -9.94 3.20 -2.69
N TYR A 97 -11.14 2.63 -2.48
CA TYR A 97 -11.30 1.56 -1.50
C TYR A 97 -10.83 0.23 -2.11
N ASN A 98 -9.95 -0.49 -1.41
CA ASN A 98 -9.40 -1.76 -1.88
C ASN A 98 -9.88 -2.91 -0.98
N GLN A 99 -10.58 -3.87 -1.59
CA GLN A 99 -11.16 -5.00 -0.88
C GLN A 99 -10.09 -5.94 -0.28
N GLU A 100 -8.98 -6.18 -0.97
CA GLU A 100 -7.91 -7.04 -0.43
C GLU A 100 -7.23 -6.41 0.80
N LEU A 101 -7.01 -5.08 0.79
CA LEU A 101 -6.53 -4.35 1.96
C LEU A 101 -7.55 -4.43 3.11
N ALA A 102 -8.85 -4.34 2.81
CA ALA A 102 -9.89 -4.46 3.83
C ALA A 102 -9.88 -5.84 4.51
N LYS A 103 -9.70 -6.91 3.73
CA LYS A 103 -9.59 -8.26 4.30
C LYS A 103 -8.30 -8.45 5.12
N LEU A 104 -7.19 -7.84 4.71
CA LEU A 104 -5.94 -7.82 5.48
C LEU A 104 -6.13 -7.09 6.82
N SER A 105 -6.74 -5.91 6.79
CA SER A 105 -7.10 -5.15 7.98
C SER A 105 -8.07 -5.91 8.89
N GLN A 106 -9.02 -6.63 8.31
CA GLN A 106 -9.97 -7.46 9.06
C GLN A 106 -9.27 -8.65 9.73
N LEU A 107 -8.34 -9.31 9.03
CA LEU A 107 -7.51 -10.36 9.62
C LEU A 107 -6.75 -9.83 10.85
N ARG A 108 -6.28 -8.59 10.82
CA ARG A 108 -5.65 -7.94 11.97
C ARG A 108 -6.66 -7.65 13.08
N ALA A 109 -7.80 -7.05 12.75
CA ALA A 109 -8.84 -6.67 13.70
C ALA A 109 -9.37 -7.87 14.49
N ASN A 110 -9.60 -9.00 13.81
CA ASN A 110 -10.07 -10.27 14.40
C ASN A 110 -9.16 -10.83 15.50
N LYS A 111 -7.88 -10.41 15.55
CA LYS A 111 -6.94 -10.88 16.59
C LYS A 111 -7.15 -10.18 17.93
N CYS A 112 -7.88 -9.06 17.96
CA CYS A 112 -8.05 -8.20 19.14
C CYS A 112 -6.72 -7.73 19.75
N ILE A 113 -5.71 -7.47 18.91
CA ILE A 113 -4.37 -7.04 19.35
C ILE A 113 -4.17 -5.57 19.00
N TRP A 114 -4.03 -4.74 20.04
CA TRP A 114 -3.65 -3.33 19.98
C TRP A 114 -2.13 -3.16 19.79
N ASP A 115 -1.62 -3.73 18.70
CA ASP A 115 -0.29 -3.42 18.16
C ASP A 115 -0.41 -3.39 16.64
N HIS A 116 0.52 -2.72 15.99
CA HIS A 116 0.63 -2.84 14.55
C HIS A 116 1.12 -4.24 14.14
N GLY A 117 0.78 -4.67 12.93
CA GLY A 117 1.23 -5.95 12.39
C GLY A 117 0.63 -6.25 11.02
N ASP A 118 1.05 -7.38 10.43
CA ASP A 118 0.57 -7.86 9.13
C ASP A 118 0.82 -6.87 7.96
N TYR A 119 2.03 -6.29 7.90
CA TYR A 119 2.41 -5.24 6.94
C TYR A 119 2.63 -5.68 5.49
N THR A 120 2.15 -6.84 5.05
CA THR A 120 2.44 -7.35 3.70
C THR A 120 1.15 -7.56 2.92
N PHE A 121 1.00 -6.79 1.84
CA PHE A 121 -0.08 -6.93 0.88
C PHE A 121 0.06 -8.21 0.04
N CYS A 122 -0.99 -8.58 -0.69
CA CYS A 122 -1.03 -9.85 -1.42
C CYS A 122 0.02 -10.01 -2.52
N ASN A 123 0.40 -8.91 -3.14
CA ASN A 123 1.49 -8.89 -4.10
C ASN A 123 2.90 -8.83 -3.45
N GLY A 124 3.00 -8.96 -2.12
CA GLY A 124 4.26 -8.93 -1.38
C GLY A 124 4.79 -7.53 -1.05
N THR A 125 4.07 -6.46 -1.44
CA THR A 125 4.46 -5.08 -1.09
C THR A 125 4.12 -4.74 0.35
N SER A 126 4.81 -3.74 0.91
CA SER A 126 4.51 -3.27 2.27
C SER A 126 3.27 -2.39 2.29
N VAL A 127 2.54 -2.37 3.41
CA VAL A 127 1.39 -1.48 3.63
C VAL A 127 1.63 -0.56 4.83
N GLY A 128 1.04 0.63 4.78
CA GLY A 128 0.90 1.51 5.93
C GLY A 128 -0.28 1.05 6.77
N GLN A 129 -0.37 1.45 8.03
CA GLN A 129 -1.46 1.01 8.91
C GLN A 129 -1.82 2.07 9.95
N ASN A 130 -3.10 2.38 10.04
CA ASN A 130 -3.68 3.13 11.16
C ASN A 130 -4.58 2.22 11.99
N MET A 131 -4.61 2.47 13.29
CA MET A 131 -5.44 1.71 14.23
C MET A 131 -6.22 2.65 15.13
N TYR A 132 -7.44 2.26 15.47
CA TYR A 132 -8.30 2.98 16.40
C TYR A 132 -9.07 1.98 17.27
N TYR A 133 -9.31 2.30 18.53
CA TYR A 133 -10.24 1.54 19.34
C TYR A 133 -11.11 2.44 20.21
N ILE A 134 -12.31 1.95 20.53
CA ILE A 134 -13.18 2.56 21.53
C ILE A 134 -13.85 1.46 22.36
N GLY A 135 -13.90 1.65 23.68
CA GLY A 135 -14.63 0.78 24.59
C GLY A 135 -15.98 1.39 24.97
N ARG A 136 -17.06 0.60 24.93
CA ARG A 136 -18.41 1.03 25.31
C ARG A 136 -19.01 0.07 26.35
N PRO A 137 -19.63 0.60 27.43
CA PRO A 137 -20.32 -0.24 28.40
C PRO A 137 -21.62 -0.80 27.80
N GLY A 138 -21.92 -2.07 28.07
CA GLY A 138 -23.18 -2.71 27.70
C GLY A 138 -23.29 -3.14 26.23
N GLY A 139 -22.17 -3.16 25.50
CA GLY A 139 -22.11 -3.58 24.10
C GLY A 139 -21.44 -2.55 23.20
N SER A 140 -20.76 -3.00 22.16
CA SER A 140 -20.21 -2.15 21.10
C SER A 140 -20.84 -2.45 19.74
N SER A 141 -20.53 -1.65 18.74
CA SER A 141 -21.10 -1.73 17.39
C SER A 141 -20.02 -1.51 16.33
N ILE A 142 -20.35 -1.82 15.08
CA ILE A 142 -19.60 -1.42 13.88
C ILE A 142 -20.56 -0.58 13.04
N ASP A 143 -20.72 0.69 13.43
CA ASP A 143 -21.61 1.66 12.80
C ASP A 143 -20.83 2.85 12.22
N SER A 144 -21.54 3.76 11.55
CA SER A 144 -20.96 4.98 10.97
C SER A 144 -20.32 5.90 12.03
N GLY A 145 -20.82 5.89 13.26
CA GLY A 145 -20.24 6.65 14.36
C GLY A 145 -18.85 6.17 14.74
N ILE A 146 -18.61 4.85 14.64
CA ILE A 146 -17.27 4.27 14.83
C ILE A 146 -16.32 4.69 13.69
N ALA A 147 -16.77 4.63 12.43
CA ALA A 147 -15.98 5.07 11.28
C ALA A 147 -15.54 6.54 11.43
N MET A 148 -16.50 7.43 11.71
CA MET A 148 -16.20 8.86 11.94
C MET A 148 -15.33 9.08 13.18
N GLY A 149 -15.51 8.28 14.23
CA GLY A 149 -14.68 8.33 15.44
C GLY A 149 -13.21 8.04 15.14
N ALA A 150 -12.94 7.00 14.33
CA ALA A 150 -11.59 6.70 13.87
C ALA A 150 -10.99 7.85 13.06
N MET A 151 -11.74 8.39 12.09
CA MET A 151 -11.28 9.53 11.28
C MET A 151 -11.02 10.80 12.08
N LYS A 152 -11.88 11.09 13.06
CA LYS A 152 -11.67 12.21 13.98
C LYS A 152 -10.38 12.00 14.81
N GLY A 153 -10.19 10.80 15.36
CA GLY A 153 -9.01 10.47 16.15
C GLY A 153 -7.72 10.56 15.33
N TRP A 154 -7.72 10.06 14.10
CA TRP A 154 -6.53 10.07 13.24
C TRP A 154 -6.22 11.44 12.65
N TYR A 155 -7.21 12.21 12.22
CA TYR A 155 -6.97 13.49 11.55
C TYR A 155 -7.17 14.68 12.49
N ASN A 156 -8.38 14.86 13.01
CA ASN A 156 -8.74 16.09 13.71
C ASN A 156 -7.98 16.26 15.03
N ASP A 157 -7.77 15.16 15.76
CA ASP A 157 -7.14 15.19 17.08
C ASP A 157 -5.61 15.27 17.00
N GLU A 158 -5.01 14.84 15.88
CA GLU A 158 -3.55 14.82 15.66
C GLU A 158 -3.02 16.01 14.84
N LYS A 159 -3.77 16.51 13.84
CA LYS A 159 -3.37 17.63 12.97
C LYS A 159 -2.84 18.85 13.75
N PRO A 160 -3.47 19.31 14.86
CA PRO A 160 -2.98 20.48 15.61
C PRO A 160 -1.61 20.28 16.28
N HIS A 161 -1.09 19.05 16.30
CA HIS A 161 0.16 18.69 16.93
C HIS A 161 1.30 18.44 15.94
N TYR A 162 1.02 18.45 14.64
CA TYR A 162 2.01 18.23 13.60
C TYR A 162 2.46 19.55 12.94
N ASP A 163 3.76 19.74 12.81
CA ASP A 163 4.35 20.86 12.09
C ASP A 163 4.94 20.39 10.76
N LEU A 164 4.27 20.75 9.66
CA LEU A 164 4.68 20.43 8.28
C LEU A 164 6.03 21.03 7.90
N LYS A 165 6.44 22.17 8.50
CA LYS A 165 7.70 22.84 8.18
C LYS A 165 8.88 22.10 8.79
N THR A 166 8.74 21.65 10.03
CA THR A 166 9.79 20.93 10.76
C THR A 166 9.69 19.41 10.62
N ILE A 167 8.62 18.90 10.01
CA ILE A 167 8.34 17.46 9.86
C ILE A 167 8.34 16.80 11.24
N SER A 168 7.73 17.45 12.23
CA SER A 168 7.80 17.03 13.62
C SER A 168 6.43 17.01 14.29
N CYS A 169 6.29 16.11 15.26
CA CYS A 169 5.13 16.03 16.13
C CYS A 169 5.47 16.65 17.49
N ALA A 170 4.53 17.40 18.07
CA ALA A 170 4.69 17.99 19.39
C ALA A 170 5.07 16.92 20.44
N GLN A 171 5.89 17.31 21.41
CA GLN A 171 6.39 16.39 22.43
C GLN A 171 5.25 15.67 23.17
N GLY A 172 5.34 14.34 23.23
CA GLY A 172 4.34 13.49 23.90
C GLY A 172 3.02 13.35 23.13
N LYS A 173 2.94 13.82 21.88
CA LYS A 173 1.80 13.64 20.99
C LYS A 173 2.06 12.56 19.95
N VAL A 174 0.99 12.13 19.30
CA VAL A 174 1.01 11.21 18.16
C VAL A 174 0.52 11.99 16.95
N CYS A 175 1.19 11.81 15.81
CA CYS A 175 0.84 12.47 14.55
C CYS A 175 0.93 11.51 13.35
N GLY A 176 1.35 10.26 13.58
CA GLY A 176 1.60 9.29 12.51
C GLY A 176 0.32 8.87 11.80
N HIS A 177 -0.82 8.90 12.49
CA HIS A 177 -2.09 8.57 11.87
C HIS A 177 -2.52 9.70 10.94
N TYR A 178 -2.39 10.95 11.40
CA TYR A 178 -2.64 12.12 10.57
C TYR A 178 -1.81 12.10 9.29
N THR A 179 -0.49 11.96 9.41
CA THR A 179 0.39 11.99 8.24
C THR A 179 0.14 10.84 7.27
N GLN A 180 -0.32 9.68 7.74
CA GLN A 180 -0.73 8.58 6.86
C GLN A 180 -2.03 8.90 6.10
N VAL A 181 -3.04 9.49 6.75
CA VAL A 181 -4.31 9.88 6.09
C VAL A 181 -4.04 10.82 4.91
N ILE A 182 -3.09 11.74 5.09
CA ILE A 182 -2.75 12.80 4.13
C ILE A 182 -1.49 12.49 3.31
N TRP A 183 -1.08 11.22 3.24
CA TRP A 183 0.11 10.84 2.50
C TRP A 183 -0.19 10.84 1.00
N ALA A 184 0.32 11.83 0.27
CA ALA A 184 -0.08 12.12 -1.10
C ALA A 184 0.12 10.93 -2.06
N VAL A 185 1.17 10.12 -1.87
CA VAL A 185 1.49 8.98 -2.74
C VAL A 185 0.62 7.75 -2.45
N THR A 186 -0.03 7.67 -1.29
CA THR A 186 -0.98 6.58 -1.02
C THR A 186 -2.15 6.68 -2.00
N GLU A 187 -2.54 5.56 -2.60
CA GLU A 187 -3.57 5.49 -3.65
C GLU A 187 -4.79 4.69 -3.22
N MET A 188 -4.60 3.77 -2.28
CA MET A 188 -5.62 2.82 -1.85
C MET A 188 -5.67 2.72 -0.33
N VAL A 189 -6.87 2.56 0.19
CA VAL A 189 -7.14 2.23 1.59
C VAL A 189 -8.12 1.07 1.66
N GLY A 190 -7.95 0.18 2.63
CA GLY A 190 -8.96 -0.81 2.98
C GLY A 190 -8.98 -1.00 4.47
N CYS A 191 -10.18 -1.15 5.05
CA CYS A 191 -10.37 -1.14 6.49
C CYS A 191 -11.15 -2.37 6.96
N GLY A 192 -10.83 -2.82 8.17
CA GLY A 192 -11.52 -3.89 8.88
C GLY A 192 -11.87 -3.46 10.30
N ALA A 193 -12.90 -4.06 10.87
CA ALA A 193 -13.34 -3.76 12.22
C ALA A 193 -13.83 -5.01 12.95
N HIS A 194 -13.54 -5.10 14.24
CA HIS A 194 -13.98 -6.23 15.07
C HIS A 194 -14.35 -5.77 16.47
N ILE A 195 -15.37 -6.39 17.05
CA ILE A 195 -15.76 -6.16 18.45
C ILE A 195 -15.09 -7.22 19.32
N CYS A 196 -14.29 -6.75 20.26
CA CYS A 196 -13.48 -7.55 21.17
C CYS A 196 -14.01 -7.42 22.60
N ASP A 197 -14.13 -8.54 23.32
CA ASP A 197 -14.36 -8.52 24.77
C ASP A 197 -13.18 -7.90 25.52
N LYS A 198 -11.96 -8.11 24.99
CA LYS A 198 -10.70 -7.62 25.56
C LYS A 198 -9.75 -7.23 24.45
N LEU A 199 -8.90 -6.25 24.74
CA LEU A 199 -7.76 -5.94 23.87
C LEU A 199 -6.49 -6.52 24.47
N TYR A 200 -5.64 -7.06 23.60
CA TYR A 200 -4.33 -7.58 23.93
C TYR A 200 -3.23 -6.70 23.34
N GLN A 201 -2.00 -6.83 23.83
CA GLN A 201 -0.81 -6.23 23.24
C GLN A 201 0.39 -7.16 23.49
N TYR A 202 1.46 -7.03 22.72
CA TYR A 202 2.72 -7.70 22.95
C TYR A 202 3.64 -6.79 23.75
N LYS A 203 4.11 -7.29 24.90
CA LYS A 203 5.17 -6.67 25.69
C LYS A 203 6.32 -7.66 25.79
N ASP A 204 7.50 -7.25 25.34
CA ASP A 204 8.70 -8.09 25.31
C ASP A 204 8.46 -9.47 24.64
N GLY A 205 7.67 -9.47 23.56
CA GLY A 205 7.30 -10.68 22.81
C GLY A 205 6.17 -11.51 23.43
N VAL A 206 5.65 -11.12 24.59
CA VAL A 206 4.58 -11.85 25.30
C VAL A 206 3.24 -11.15 25.09
N LYS A 207 2.23 -11.91 24.65
CA LYS A 207 0.84 -11.41 24.55
C LYS A 207 0.27 -11.21 25.95
N VAL A 208 -0.06 -9.98 26.30
CA VAL A 208 -0.65 -9.59 27.58
C VAL A 208 -2.00 -8.90 27.36
N ILE A 209 -2.86 -8.93 28.37
CA ILE A 209 -4.10 -8.15 28.37
C ILE A 209 -3.74 -6.66 28.44
N TYR A 210 -4.25 -5.88 27.48
CA TYR A 210 -4.14 -4.43 27.45
C TYR A 210 -5.35 -3.76 28.07
N ARG A 211 -6.57 -4.22 27.73
CA ARG A 211 -7.84 -3.71 28.26
C ARG A 211 -8.80 -4.86 28.54
N ASP A 212 -9.40 -4.83 29.72
CA ASP A 212 -10.38 -5.81 30.22
C ASP A 212 -11.22 -5.14 31.31
N THR A 213 -12.00 -4.14 30.91
CA THR A 213 -12.94 -3.49 31.84
C THR A 213 -14.22 -4.32 31.86
N PRO A 214 -14.68 -4.82 33.03
CA PRO A 214 -15.95 -5.54 33.12
C PRO A 214 -17.09 -4.70 32.54
N THR A 215 -17.99 -5.34 31.78
CA THR A 215 -19.12 -4.74 31.05
C THR A 215 -18.79 -3.97 29.78
N TYR A 216 -17.51 -3.85 29.40
CA TYR A 216 -17.13 -3.16 28.17
C TYR A 216 -16.87 -4.16 27.05
N ASP A 217 -17.32 -3.80 25.86
CA ASP A 217 -16.81 -4.34 24.61
C ASP A 217 -16.01 -3.26 23.88
N TYR A 218 -15.00 -3.66 23.13
CA TYR A 218 -14.08 -2.77 22.41
C TYR A 218 -14.22 -2.96 20.91
N THR A 219 -14.62 -1.93 20.17
CA THR A 219 -14.47 -1.97 18.72
C THR A 219 -13.07 -1.57 18.34
N LEU A 220 -12.34 -2.48 17.69
CA LEU A 220 -11.02 -2.25 17.09
C LEU A 220 -11.20 -2.03 15.59
N VAL A 221 -10.66 -0.92 15.07
CA VAL A 221 -10.66 -0.55 13.65
C VAL A 221 -9.22 -0.52 13.16
N ILE A 222 -8.98 -1.15 12.02
CA ILE A 222 -7.69 -1.18 11.32
C ILE A 222 -7.93 -0.64 9.91
N CYS A 223 -7.06 0.23 9.42
CA CYS A 223 -7.00 0.58 8.00
C CYS A 223 -5.59 0.41 7.49
N ASP A 224 -5.44 -0.34 6.41
CA ASP A 224 -4.19 -0.52 5.69
C ASP A 224 -4.15 0.34 4.43
N TYR A 225 -2.96 0.85 4.10
CA TYR A 225 -2.74 1.86 3.07
C TYR A 225 -1.69 1.38 2.06
N SER A 226 -1.97 1.57 0.76
CA SER A 226 -1.03 1.19 -0.30
C SER A 226 -0.94 2.27 -1.40
N PRO A 227 0.28 2.68 -1.80
CA PRO A 227 1.56 2.45 -1.13
C PRO A 227 1.59 2.99 0.32
N PRO A 228 2.50 2.50 1.18
CA PRO A 228 2.62 2.95 2.56
C PRO A 228 3.10 4.40 2.62
N GLY A 229 2.69 5.12 3.67
CA GLY A 229 3.19 6.45 3.98
C GLY A 229 4.26 6.49 5.06
N ASN A 230 4.45 7.65 5.68
CA ASN A 230 5.30 7.89 6.85
C ASN A 230 6.77 7.50 6.68
N TYR A 231 7.32 7.71 5.48
CA TYR A 231 8.76 7.53 5.27
C TYR A 231 9.56 8.53 6.12
N VAL A 232 10.52 8.01 6.88
CA VAL A 232 11.34 8.80 7.82
C VAL A 232 12.03 9.95 7.08
N GLY A 233 11.86 11.17 7.60
CA GLY A 233 12.46 12.38 7.04
C GLY A 233 11.77 12.93 5.78
N GLN A 234 10.62 12.38 5.38
CA GLN A 234 9.85 12.87 4.24
C GLN A 234 8.58 13.60 4.68
N LYS A 235 8.17 14.59 3.89
CA LYS A 235 6.87 15.26 4.04
C LYS A 235 5.75 14.36 3.52
N PRO A 236 4.52 14.48 4.06
CA PRO A 236 3.37 13.73 3.56
C PRO A 236 2.98 14.09 2.12
N PHE A 237 3.27 15.31 1.69
CA PHE A 237 2.96 15.80 0.35
C PHE A 237 3.94 16.88 -0.13
N ARG A 238 3.81 17.28 -1.40
CA ARG A 238 4.56 18.39 -2.01
C ARG A 238 3.74 19.67 -1.92
N GLU A 239 4.35 20.73 -1.38
CA GLU A 239 3.74 22.05 -1.33
C GLU A 239 3.63 22.67 -2.74
N GLY A 240 2.47 23.24 -3.06
CA GLY A 240 2.18 23.89 -4.34
C GLY A 240 0.69 24.20 -4.51
N GLY A 241 0.28 24.62 -5.71
CA GLY A 241 -1.14 24.80 -6.01
C GLY A 241 -1.85 23.45 -6.08
N VAL A 242 -3.15 23.43 -5.77
CA VAL A 242 -3.98 22.22 -5.90
C VAL A 242 -3.75 21.59 -7.28
N CYS A 243 -3.47 20.29 -7.30
CA CYS A 243 -3.17 19.50 -8.48
C CYS A 243 -1.98 19.95 -9.35
N SER A 244 -1.19 20.95 -8.94
CA SER A 244 -0.09 21.47 -9.76
C SER A 244 1.05 20.47 -9.97
N ALA A 245 1.01 19.33 -9.27
CA ALA A 245 1.99 18.26 -9.36
C ALA A 245 1.34 16.86 -9.46
N CYS A 246 0.12 16.75 -10.04
CA CYS A 246 -0.42 15.46 -10.45
C CYS A 246 0.48 14.79 -11.50
N LYS A 247 0.53 13.45 -11.47
CA LYS A 247 1.40 12.64 -12.35
C LYS A 247 0.75 12.43 -13.73
N GLY A 248 0.58 13.51 -14.50
CA GLY A 248 -0.07 13.47 -15.82
C GLY A 248 0.59 12.52 -16.82
N ASP A 249 1.91 12.31 -16.70
CA ASP A 249 2.65 11.30 -17.44
C ASP A 249 2.16 9.86 -17.19
N THR A 250 1.56 9.58 -16.04
CA THR A 250 1.01 8.27 -15.68
C THR A 250 -0.52 8.16 -15.83
N GLY A 251 -1.18 9.13 -16.48
CA GLY A 251 -2.63 9.11 -16.66
C GLY A 251 -3.42 9.57 -15.44
N VAL A 252 -2.77 10.36 -14.58
CA VAL A 252 -3.37 10.93 -13.38
C VAL A 252 -3.54 12.44 -13.59
N SER A 253 -4.77 12.93 -13.61
CA SER A 253 -5.08 14.35 -13.77
C SER A 253 -5.79 14.91 -12.53
N CYS A 254 -6.10 16.21 -12.56
CA CYS A 254 -6.91 16.83 -11.52
C CYS A 254 -8.39 16.50 -11.73
N TYR A 255 -8.93 15.64 -10.86
CA TYR A 255 -10.35 15.30 -10.87
C TYR A 255 -11.15 16.37 -10.14
N ASN A 256 -12.18 16.92 -10.81
CA ASN A 256 -13.06 17.98 -10.28
C ASN A 256 -12.29 19.14 -9.62
N ASP A 257 -11.11 19.50 -10.12
CA ASP A 257 -10.25 20.55 -9.58
C ASP A 257 -9.81 20.37 -8.10
N THR A 258 -9.81 19.14 -7.58
CA THR A 258 -9.72 18.88 -6.13
C THR A 258 -8.62 17.89 -5.72
N LEU A 259 -8.48 16.75 -6.40
CA LEU A 259 -7.51 15.70 -6.07
C LEU A 259 -6.93 15.08 -7.36
N CYS A 260 -5.70 14.58 -7.28
CA CYS A 260 -5.09 13.81 -8.36
C CYS A 260 -5.76 12.43 -8.44
N ALA A 261 -6.46 12.11 -9.52
CA ALA A 261 -7.07 10.80 -9.70
C ALA A 261 -6.64 10.20 -11.04
N LYS A 262 -6.61 8.86 -11.08
CA LYS A 262 -6.64 8.18 -12.37
C LYS A 262 -7.88 8.64 -13.10
N CYS A 263 -7.63 9.03 -14.33
CA CYS A 263 -8.52 9.88 -15.05
C CYS A 263 -9.42 9.01 -15.91
N ASN A 264 -10.75 9.19 -15.84
CA ASN A 264 -11.67 8.46 -16.71
C ASN A 264 -11.94 9.32 -17.95
N HIS A 265 -11.28 9.01 -19.07
CA HIS A 265 -11.43 9.74 -20.32
C HIS A 265 -12.85 9.76 -20.89
N LEU A 266 -13.73 8.87 -20.43
CA LEU A 266 -15.14 8.81 -20.84
C LEU A 266 -16.02 9.80 -20.06
N GLU A 267 -15.61 10.20 -18.86
CA GLU A 267 -16.46 10.92 -17.90
C GLU A 267 -15.89 12.29 -17.50
N ASP A 268 -14.57 12.50 -17.61
CA ASP A 268 -13.90 13.75 -17.23
C ASP A 268 -13.49 14.59 -18.45
N GLU A 269 -14.13 15.76 -18.63
CA GLU A 269 -13.83 16.69 -19.74
C GLU A 269 -12.40 17.26 -19.70
N ASN A 270 -11.75 17.29 -18.53
CA ASN A 270 -10.40 17.83 -18.31
C ASN A 270 -9.30 16.75 -18.33
N CYS A 271 -9.63 15.55 -18.82
CA CYS A 271 -8.78 14.39 -18.69
C CYS A 271 -7.72 14.28 -19.79
N GLU A 272 -6.43 14.48 -19.46
CA GLU A 272 -5.30 14.30 -20.38
C GLU A 272 -4.81 12.85 -20.41
N CYS A 273 -4.61 12.29 -21.60
CA CYS A 273 -4.17 10.92 -21.79
C CYS A 273 -2.79 10.65 -21.14
N PRO A 274 -2.58 9.47 -20.50
CA PRO A 274 -1.29 9.06 -19.96
C PRO A 274 -0.18 9.22 -21.00
N ASN A 275 1.05 9.55 -20.57
CA ASN A 275 2.23 9.70 -21.44
C ASN A 275 2.12 10.74 -22.58
N LYS A 276 1.09 11.60 -22.61
CA LYS A 276 0.82 12.50 -23.75
C LYS A 276 0.85 11.73 -25.07
N VAL A 277 0.11 10.63 -25.17
CA VAL A 277 -0.01 9.85 -26.42
C VAL A 277 -0.17 10.81 -27.61
N LYS A 278 0.86 10.90 -28.46
CA LYS A 278 0.88 11.80 -29.62
C LYS A 278 0.53 11.03 -30.87
N CYS A 279 -0.74 10.85 -31.21
CA CYS A 279 -1.12 10.19 -32.47
C CYS A 279 -0.88 11.06 -33.72
N GLU A 280 -0.05 12.10 -33.62
CA GLU A 280 0.11 13.17 -34.62
C GLU A 280 0.73 12.71 -35.95
N LYS A 281 1.26 11.47 -36.04
CA LYS A 281 1.84 10.95 -37.27
C LYS A 281 0.83 10.14 -38.08
N ASN A 282 0.96 10.24 -39.40
CA ASN A 282 0.18 9.47 -40.38
C ASN A 282 -1.35 9.57 -40.22
N GLY A 283 -1.83 10.70 -39.67
CA GLY A 283 -3.26 10.95 -39.51
C GLY A 283 -3.92 10.15 -38.38
N GLY A 284 -3.13 9.63 -37.44
CA GLY A 284 -3.66 8.97 -36.25
C GLY A 284 -4.53 9.90 -35.40
N THR A 285 -5.58 9.34 -34.81
CA THR A 285 -6.40 10.02 -33.79
C THR A 285 -6.25 9.31 -32.47
N ILE A 286 -6.40 10.05 -31.37
CA ILE A 286 -6.47 9.43 -30.04
C ILE A 286 -7.87 8.83 -29.90
N ASP A 287 -7.93 7.54 -29.58
CA ASP A 287 -9.14 6.86 -29.16
C ASP A 287 -9.31 7.06 -27.65
N THR A 288 -10.29 7.90 -27.30
CA THR A 288 -10.64 8.22 -25.91
C THR A 288 -11.69 7.28 -25.34
N THR A 289 -12.08 6.22 -26.07
CA THR A 289 -13.06 5.24 -25.58
C THR A 289 -12.47 4.18 -24.65
N GLU A 290 -11.14 4.14 -24.53
CA GLU A 290 -10.36 3.20 -23.72
C GLU A 290 -9.69 3.91 -22.53
N GLU A 291 -9.58 3.24 -21.38
CA GLU A 291 -9.04 3.81 -20.12
C GLU A 291 -7.61 4.38 -20.23
N ASN A 292 -6.80 3.86 -21.17
CA ASN A 292 -5.40 4.26 -21.31
C ASN A 292 -5.12 5.19 -22.50
N CYS A 293 -6.16 5.62 -23.23
CA CYS A 293 -6.05 6.29 -24.53
C CYS A 293 -5.14 5.55 -25.52
N VAL A 294 -5.70 4.92 -26.54
CA VAL A 294 -4.90 4.25 -27.58
C VAL A 294 -4.88 5.08 -28.86
N CYS A 295 -3.81 4.98 -29.66
CA CYS A 295 -3.85 5.58 -30.98
C CYS A 295 -4.68 4.73 -31.94
N ASN A 296 -5.69 5.35 -32.55
CA ASN A 296 -6.34 4.83 -33.73
C ASN A 296 -5.55 5.29 -34.97
N CYS A 297 -4.71 4.40 -35.48
CA CYS A 297 -3.94 4.62 -36.70
C CYS A 297 -4.80 4.22 -37.90
N GLY A 298 -4.94 5.11 -38.90
CA GLY A 298 -5.75 4.84 -40.11
C GLY A 298 -5.21 3.65 -40.91
N ASP A 299 -5.98 3.15 -41.90
CA ASP A 299 -5.71 1.89 -42.65
C ASP A 299 -4.29 1.79 -43.26
N ASP A 300 -3.66 2.92 -43.53
CA ASP A 300 -2.30 3.04 -44.09
C ASP A 300 -1.19 3.16 -43.02
N SER A 301 -1.49 2.91 -41.74
CA SER A 301 -0.53 2.98 -40.62
C SER A 301 -0.87 1.99 -39.49
N LYS A 302 0.13 1.26 -38.96
CA LYS A 302 -0.06 0.32 -37.84
C LYS A 302 1.07 0.42 -36.83
N GLY A 303 0.75 0.87 -35.62
CA GLY A 303 1.39 0.37 -34.39
C GLY A 303 2.75 0.95 -34.04
N GLY A 304 2.73 2.13 -33.43
CA GLY A 304 3.74 2.66 -32.54
C GLY A 304 3.04 3.53 -31.49
N GLU A 305 3.73 4.03 -30.47
CA GLU A 305 3.12 4.91 -29.46
C GLU A 305 2.51 6.19 -30.07
N ALA A 306 2.86 6.52 -31.33
CA ALA A 306 2.46 7.72 -32.05
C ALA A 306 2.00 7.47 -33.51
N CYS A 307 1.62 6.24 -33.89
CA CYS A 307 1.32 5.87 -35.29
C CYS A 307 2.49 6.10 -36.27
N GLU A 308 3.74 5.97 -35.80
CA GLU A 308 4.93 6.27 -36.61
C GLU A 308 5.29 5.23 -37.68
N ILE A 309 4.67 4.06 -37.66
CA ILE A 309 4.89 3.03 -38.68
C ILE A 309 4.07 3.36 -39.92
N ASP A 310 4.79 3.65 -41.01
CA ASP A 310 4.24 3.91 -42.34
C ASP A 310 4.04 2.58 -43.08
N CYS A 311 2.83 2.31 -43.56
CA CYS A 311 2.50 1.09 -44.31
C CYS A 311 2.54 1.31 -45.83
N ILE A 312 3.12 2.43 -46.28
CA ILE A 312 3.21 2.79 -47.69
C ILE A 312 4.61 2.43 -48.22
N ASP A 313 4.66 1.53 -49.20
CA ASP A 313 5.89 1.26 -49.94
C ASP A 313 6.33 2.51 -50.74
N LYS A 314 7.63 2.87 -50.66
CA LYS A 314 8.21 4.05 -51.33
C LYS A 314 7.98 4.04 -52.85
N PRO A 315 7.88 5.21 -53.52
CA PRO A 315 7.55 5.29 -54.93
C PRO A 315 8.54 4.55 -55.85
N GLY A 316 7.98 3.66 -56.66
CA GLY A 316 8.60 2.79 -57.67
C GLY A 316 7.50 1.99 -58.40
N ASP A 317 7.85 1.21 -59.43
CA ASP A 317 6.92 0.66 -60.45
C ASP A 317 5.73 -0.21 -59.95
N ALA A 318 5.66 -0.53 -58.65
CA ALA A 318 4.57 -1.30 -58.04
C ALA A 318 3.79 -0.58 -56.93
N SER A 319 4.26 0.58 -56.44
CA SER A 319 3.76 1.17 -55.18
C SER A 319 2.32 1.68 -55.27
N SER A 320 1.86 2.12 -56.45
CA SER A 320 0.50 2.65 -56.65
C SER A 320 -0.61 1.59 -56.56
N SER A 321 -0.25 0.30 -56.63
CA SER A 321 -1.21 -0.81 -56.66
C SER A 321 -1.17 -1.70 -55.42
N CYS A 322 -0.18 -1.50 -54.53
CA CYS A 322 -0.01 -2.31 -53.32
C CYS A 322 -1.24 -2.32 -52.42
N ASN A 323 -1.89 -1.16 -52.19
CA ASN A 323 -3.11 -1.09 -51.39
C ASN A 323 -4.29 -1.87 -52.00
N TYR A 324 -4.44 -1.82 -53.33
CA TYR A 324 -5.46 -2.58 -54.05
C TYR A 324 -5.20 -4.10 -53.97
N TRP A 325 -3.94 -4.52 -54.11
CA TRP A 325 -3.59 -5.94 -54.00
C TRP A 325 -3.71 -6.45 -52.56
N LYS A 326 -3.40 -5.62 -51.55
CA LYS A 326 -3.66 -5.92 -50.14
C LYS A 326 -5.14 -6.19 -49.89
N SER A 327 -6.03 -5.29 -50.31
CA SER A 327 -7.49 -5.46 -50.11
C SER A 327 -8.05 -6.66 -50.87
N SER A 328 -7.36 -7.11 -51.92
CA SER A 328 -7.66 -8.35 -52.66
C SER A 328 -7.13 -9.62 -51.97
N GLY A 329 -6.52 -9.50 -50.78
CA GLY A 329 -6.01 -10.62 -49.98
C GLY A 329 -4.64 -11.14 -50.40
N TYR A 330 -3.88 -10.41 -51.24
CA TYR A 330 -2.68 -10.95 -51.85
C TYR A 330 -1.50 -11.09 -50.89
N CYS A 331 -1.55 -10.39 -49.75
CA CYS A 331 -0.59 -10.51 -48.65
C CYS A 331 -0.77 -11.78 -47.79
N ALA A 332 -1.90 -12.50 -47.91
CA ALA A 332 -2.23 -13.59 -47.00
C ALA A 332 -1.25 -14.78 -47.14
N PRO A 333 -0.87 -15.45 -46.02
CA PRO A 333 -0.10 -16.69 -46.05
C PRO A 333 -0.88 -17.77 -46.82
N GLY A 334 -0.40 -18.13 -48.02
CA GLY A 334 -1.07 -19.07 -48.93
C GLY A 334 -1.60 -18.46 -50.24
N SER A 335 -1.57 -17.13 -50.38
CA SER A 335 -1.78 -16.48 -51.67
C SER A 335 -0.64 -16.85 -52.63
N VAL A 336 -0.97 -17.17 -53.89
CA VAL A 336 0.04 -17.35 -54.97
C VAL A 336 0.84 -16.08 -55.24
N TYR A 337 0.29 -14.92 -54.85
CA TYR A 337 0.93 -13.62 -54.98
C TYR A 337 1.72 -13.21 -53.75
N SER A 338 1.70 -14.00 -52.66
CA SER A 338 2.36 -13.64 -51.39
C SER A 338 3.86 -13.33 -51.55
N ALA A 339 4.58 -14.11 -52.35
CA ALA A 339 6.00 -13.88 -52.62
C ALA A 339 6.26 -12.58 -53.42
N PHE A 340 5.42 -12.31 -54.43
CA PHE A 340 5.49 -11.07 -55.21
C PHE A 340 5.20 -9.86 -54.31
N MET A 341 4.17 -9.97 -53.48
CA MET A 341 3.77 -8.93 -52.55
C MET A 341 4.83 -8.66 -51.49
N GLN A 342 5.48 -9.70 -50.92
CA GLN A 342 6.58 -9.53 -49.96
C GLN A 342 7.82 -8.84 -50.57
N GLN A 343 7.99 -8.91 -51.89
CA GLN A 343 9.11 -8.29 -52.60
C GLN A 343 8.82 -6.86 -53.03
N ASN A 344 7.58 -6.57 -53.43
CA ASN A 344 7.22 -5.30 -54.10
C ASN A 344 6.27 -4.41 -53.28
N CYS A 345 5.60 -4.98 -52.28
CA CYS A 345 4.64 -4.31 -51.39
C CYS A 345 4.91 -4.72 -49.94
N LYS A 346 6.20 -4.69 -49.56
CA LYS A 346 6.69 -5.26 -48.32
C LYS A 346 6.11 -4.53 -47.12
N ASP A 347 6.13 -3.20 -47.17
CA ASP A 347 5.68 -2.36 -46.06
C ASP A 347 4.14 -2.42 -45.97
N THR A 348 3.44 -2.42 -47.11
CA THR A 348 1.98 -2.62 -47.17
C THR A 348 1.53 -3.98 -46.64
N CYS A 349 2.26 -5.07 -46.92
CA CYS A 349 1.92 -6.42 -46.44
C CYS A 349 2.43 -6.75 -45.03
N ALA A 350 3.46 -6.06 -44.55
CA ALA A 350 3.90 -6.17 -43.16
C ALA A 350 2.84 -5.63 -42.18
N CYS A 351 1.92 -4.78 -42.68
CA CYS A 351 0.80 -4.21 -41.94
C CYS A 351 -0.52 -4.98 -42.10
N ASN A 352 -0.47 -6.29 -42.38
CA ASN A 352 -1.65 -7.14 -42.65
C ASN A 352 -1.92 -8.17 -41.55
#